data_AF-A0A087XNS7-F1
#
_entry.id   AF-A0A087XNS7-F1
#
_cell.length_a   1.000
_cell.length_b   1.000
_cell.length_c   1.000
_cell.angle_alpha   90.00
_cell.angle_beta   90.00
_cell.angle_gamma   90.00
#
_symmetry.space_group_name_H-M   'P 1'
#
loop_
_entity.id
_entity.type
_entity.pdbx_description
1 polymer ?
#
loop_
_entity_poly.entity_id
_entity_poly.type
_entity_poly.pdbx_seq_one_letter_code
_entity_poly.pdbx_strand_id
1 'polypeptide(L)'
;MAVSNARVFILSFLAGLVFHRSLANVAVEGSNPEEPPHRRFEYKYSFKGPHLSQSDGGIPFWIHSGNAIPSADQVRITPSLKSQRGSVWTKNKVNFENWEAEVTFRVSGRGRMGADGLAVWFTSEQGLDGPVYGAADTWNGIGVFFDSFDNDGKKNNPAILVVGNNGNLVYDHQNDGTTQALGTCLRDFRNKPYPIRAKITYYRKTLTVLINNGFTPDKEDYEFCTKVENMIIPTEGFFGISAATGGLADDHDVLSFLLFRLTEPGQQPPSVDSEIPKEEKDKYQEEFQNFQQELDKKKEEFQKDHPNVQGEPIDDLYESVNDREIRQVFEGQNRIHLEIKQINRQLAMILDEQRRYVSVITDEISKKGTSAGSGQLDSASQQLSSVIATQQELLRNLNELRSSFYESLKQIGSVQHQGNAGGAGTYETIQHFNDIKENLHTVKRDVEHLVQRNVQNPGDKVVKCPELPPMPSCLSTVHFAIFVVIQTVLFFCYIMYKSQQEAAAKKFF
;
A
#
# COMPACT_ATOMS: atom_id res chain seq x y z
N MET A 1 68.37 -13.59 49.80
CA MET A 1 67.21 -12.77 49.36
C MET A 1 66.56 -13.41 48.14
N ALA A 2 65.90 -14.56 48.31
CA ALA A 2 65.43 -15.37 47.16
C ALA A 2 64.01 -15.94 47.33
N VAL A 3 63.17 -15.36 48.20
CA VAL A 3 61.82 -15.88 48.46
C VAL A 3 60.71 -14.81 48.29
N SER A 4 61.06 -13.54 48.10
CA SER A 4 60.05 -12.46 48.03
C SER A 4 59.53 -12.15 46.61
N ASN A 5 60.28 -12.50 45.55
CA ASN A 5 59.92 -12.12 44.18
C ASN A 5 59.02 -13.14 43.46
N ALA A 6 58.90 -14.37 43.97
CA ALA A 6 58.06 -15.40 43.35
C ALA A 6 56.56 -15.20 43.62
N ARG A 7 56.18 -14.56 44.74
CA ARG A 7 54.77 -14.34 45.10
C ARG A 7 54.12 -13.20 44.30
N VAL A 8 54.89 -12.20 43.87
CA VAL A 8 54.36 -11.06 43.11
C VAL A 8 54.04 -11.44 41.66
N PHE A 9 54.83 -12.33 41.05
CA PHE A 9 54.58 -12.80 39.68
C PHE A 9 53.41 -13.77 39.57
N ILE A 10 53.15 -14.60 40.59
CA ILE A 10 52.01 -15.54 40.58
C ILE A 10 50.67 -14.79 40.78
N LEU A 11 50.65 -13.74 41.59
CA LEU A 11 49.45 -12.90 41.80
C LEU A 11 49.10 -12.06 40.57
N SER A 12 50.08 -11.60 39.79
CA SER A 12 49.83 -10.86 38.55
C SER A 12 49.40 -11.76 37.38
N PHE A 13 49.84 -13.02 37.34
CA PHE A 13 49.39 -13.98 36.33
C PHE A 13 47.96 -14.50 36.59
N LEU A 14 47.57 -14.67 37.86
CA LEU A 14 46.20 -15.05 38.23
C LEU A 14 45.19 -13.91 38.03
N ALA A 15 45.59 -12.65 38.25
CA ALA A 15 44.72 -11.50 37.95
C ALA A 15 44.48 -11.34 36.43
N GLY A 16 45.48 -11.64 35.59
CA GLY A 16 45.33 -11.65 34.13
C GLY A 16 44.40 -12.74 33.62
N LEU A 17 44.43 -13.94 34.22
CA LEU A 17 43.57 -15.07 33.85
C LEU A 17 42.11 -14.91 34.32
N VAL A 18 41.86 -14.20 35.42
CA VAL A 18 40.50 -13.86 35.86
C VAL A 18 39.92 -12.71 35.02
N PHE A 19 40.73 -11.74 34.59
CA PHE A 19 40.26 -10.70 33.66
C PHE A 19 40.13 -11.16 32.20
N HIS A 20 40.86 -12.19 31.76
CA HIS A 20 40.65 -12.81 30.44
C HIS A 20 39.49 -13.82 30.39
N ARG A 21 38.94 -14.25 31.53
CA ARG A 21 37.71 -15.07 31.58
C ARG A 21 36.42 -14.30 31.86
N SER A 22 36.51 -12.99 32.12
CA SER A 22 35.34 -12.09 32.21
C SER A 22 35.09 -11.25 30.94
N LEU A 23 35.87 -11.46 29.89
CA LEU A 23 35.45 -11.16 28.51
C LEU A 23 34.79 -12.43 27.90
N ALA A 24 33.85 -13.02 28.64
CA ALA A 24 32.76 -13.69 27.96
C ALA A 24 32.05 -12.60 27.16
N ASN A 25 31.95 -12.79 25.84
CA ASN A 25 31.15 -11.97 24.94
C ASN A 25 29.89 -11.49 25.65
N VAL A 26 29.90 -10.23 26.13
CA VAL A 26 28.71 -9.40 25.98
C VAL A 26 28.64 -9.23 24.47
N ALA A 27 27.99 -10.20 23.83
CA ALA A 27 27.37 -9.92 22.55
C ALA A 27 26.54 -8.68 22.84
N VAL A 28 27.04 -7.54 22.38
CA VAL A 28 26.17 -6.46 21.97
C VAL A 28 25.14 -7.19 21.12
N GLU A 29 23.92 -7.32 21.63
CA GLU A 29 22.75 -7.57 20.80
C GLU A 29 22.67 -6.38 19.84
N GLY A 30 23.59 -6.35 18.87
CA GLY A 30 23.28 -5.83 17.58
C GLY A 30 22.06 -6.64 17.20
N SER A 31 20.95 -5.93 17.05
CA SER A 31 19.78 -6.43 16.36
C SER A 31 20.27 -7.13 15.10
N ASN A 32 20.47 -8.45 15.17
CA ASN A 32 20.55 -9.25 13.96
C ASN A 32 19.28 -8.88 13.21
N PRO A 33 19.37 -8.42 11.94
CA PRO A 33 18.18 -8.23 11.15
C PRO A 33 17.41 -9.55 11.25
N GLU A 34 16.23 -9.49 11.88
CA GLU A 34 15.43 -10.66 12.20
C GLU A 34 15.27 -11.41 10.87
N GLU A 35 15.83 -12.62 10.78
CA GLU A 35 15.83 -13.37 9.53
C GLU A 35 14.37 -13.52 9.07
N PRO A 36 14.05 -13.26 7.80
CA PRO A 36 12.67 -13.33 7.35
C PRO A 36 12.14 -14.77 7.54
N PRO A 37 10.84 -14.93 7.90
CA PRO A 37 10.27 -16.26 8.07
C PRO A 37 10.37 -17.06 6.77
N HIS A 38 10.63 -18.35 6.88
CA HIS A 38 10.67 -19.24 5.73
C HIS A 38 9.28 -19.37 5.12
N ARG A 39 9.17 -19.08 3.82
CA ARG A 39 7.91 -19.15 3.05
C ARG A 39 7.84 -20.47 2.28
N ARG A 40 6.78 -21.25 2.50
CA ARG A 40 6.48 -22.47 1.72
C ARG A 40 5.17 -22.30 0.97
N PHE A 41 5.18 -22.49 -0.35
CA PHE A 41 3.98 -22.42 -1.18
C PHE A 41 3.05 -23.62 -0.94
N GLU A 42 1.75 -23.36 -0.83
CA GLU A 42 0.72 -24.36 -0.52
C GLU A 42 -0.30 -24.48 -1.66
N TYR A 43 -0.01 -25.39 -2.60
CA TYR A 43 -0.80 -25.54 -3.83
C TYR A 43 -2.26 -25.95 -3.61
N LYS A 44 -2.54 -26.73 -2.55
CA LYS A 44 -3.92 -27.19 -2.20
C LYS A 44 -4.86 -26.05 -1.82
N TYR A 45 -4.32 -24.86 -1.54
CA TYR A 45 -5.07 -23.67 -1.15
C TYR A 45 -4.71 -22.48 -2.04
N SER A 46 -4.32 -22.76 -3.30
CA SER A 46 -3.91 -21.75 -4.26
C SER A 46 -4.54 -22.02 -5.62
N PHE A 47 -4.77 -20.97 -6.41
CA PHE A 47 -5.10 -21.05 -7.84
C PHE A 47 -4.45 -19.89 -8.59
N LYS A 48 -4.11 -20.09 -9.87
CA LYS A 48 -3.62 -19.05 -10.79
C LYS A 48 -3.78 -19.50 -12.24
N GLY A 49 -3.85 -18.56 -13.17
CA GLY A 49 -3.67 -18.84 -14.59
C GLY A 49 -2.20 -19.05 -14.99
N PRO A 50 -1.93 -19.48 -16.24
CA PRO A 50 -2.91 -20.00 -17.20
C PRO A 50 -3.40 -21.42 -16.84
N HIS A 51 -4.52 -21.85 -17.40
CA HIS A 51 -5.21 -23.14 -17.15
C HIS A 51 -5.78 -23.31 -15.72
N LEU A 52 -6.33 -22.22 -15.18
CA LEU A 52 -6.97 -22.19 -13.87
C LEU A 52 -8.20 -23.11 -13.82
N SER A 53 -9.11 -23.01 -14.79
CA SER A 53 -10.30 -23.86 -14.89
C SER A 53 -10.01 -25.16 -15.61
N GLN A 54 -10.47 -26.28 -15.05
CA GLN A 54 -10.47 -27.59 -15.71
C GLN A 54 -11.52 -27.64 -16.83
N SER A 55 -11.47 -28.69 -17.65
CA SER A 55 -12.42 -28.90 -18.77
C SER A 55 -13.88 -29.05 -18.33
N ASP A 56 -14.12 -29.38 -17.06
CA ASP A 56 -15.43 -29.45 -16.42
C ASP A 56 -15.90 -28.11 -15.83
N GLY A 57 -15.11 -27.04 -15.98
CA GLY A 57 -15.37 -25.72 -15.39
C GLY A 57 -15.02 -25.62 -13.90
N GLY A 58 -14.47 -26.68 -13.30
CA GLY A 58 -14.04 -26.70 -11.91
C GLY A 58 -12.71 -25.97 -11.69
N ILE A 59 -12.49 -25.52 -10.45
CA ILE A 59 -11.20 -25.01 -9.98
C ILE A 59 -10.61 -26.11 -9.07
N PRO A 60 -9.41 -26.64 -9.34
CA PRO A 60 -8.80 -27.67 -8.50
C PRO A 60 -8.72 -27.21 -7.05
N PHE A 61 -9.16 -28.05 -6.09
CA PHE A 61 -9.17 -27.75 -4.64
C PHE A 61 -10.10 -26.60 -4.17
N TRP A 62 -10.79 -25.92 -5.06
CA TRP A 62 -11.72 -24.83 -4.72
C TRP A 62 -13.14 -25.14 -5.20
N ILE A 63 -14.13 -24.56 -4.54
CA ILE A 63 -15.53 -24.57 -4.95
C ILE A 63 -15.94 -23.14 -5.27
N HIS A 64 -16.61 -22.95 -6.40
CA HIS A 64 -17.21 -21.67 -6.77
C HIS A 64 -18.73 -21.77 -6.62
N SER A 65 -19.37 -20.66 -6.28
CA SER A 65 -20.81 -20.57 -6.01
C SER A 65 -21.39 -19.25 -6.55
N GLY A 66 -22.71 -19.20 -6.71
CA GLY A 66 -23.43 -18.05 -7.20
C GLY A 66 -23.11 -17.72 -8.66
N ASN A 67 -22.77 -16.46 -8.92
CA ASN A 67 -22.47 -15.92 -10.25
C ASN A 67 -20.98 -15.97 -10.59
N ALA A 68 -20.16 -16.70 -9.83
CA ALA A 68 -18.74 -16.84 -10.11
C ALA A 68 -18.52 -17.70 -11.38
N ILE A 69 -17.73 -17.19 -12.31
CA ILE A 69 -17.43 -17.79 -13.62
C ILE A 69 -15.91 -18.02 -13.73
N PRO A 70 -15.43 -19.25 -13.52
CA PRO A 70 -14.03 -19.60 -13.75
C PRO A 70 -13.70 -19.59 -15.26
N SER A 71 -12.53 -19.08 -15.60
CA SER A 71 -11.94 -19.17 -16.95
C SER A 71 -10.49 -19.69 -16.85
N ALA A 72 -9.80 -19.78 -18.00
CA ALA A 72 -8.43 -20.27 -18.05
C ALA A 72 -7.44 -19.36 -17.29
N ASP A 73 -7.69 -18.05 -17.24
CA ASP A 73 -6.70 -17.07 -16.76
C ASP A 73 -7.14 -16.37 -15.47
N GLN A 74 -8.44 -16.38 -15.16
CA GLN A 74 -9.00 -15.70 -14.01
C GLN A 74 -10.34 -16.32 -13.59
N VAL A 75 -10.83 -15.93 -12.42
CA VAL A 75 -12.21 -16.19 -12.00
C VAL A 75 -12.93 -14.86 -11.91
N ARG A 76 -13.97 -14.68 -12.72
CA ARG A 76 -14.88 -13.55 -12.57
C ARG A 76 -15.85 -13.86 -11.45
N ILE A 77 -15.68 -13.25 -10.29
CA ILE A 77 -16.52 -13.51 -9.11
C ILE A 77 -17.92 -12.94 -9.31
N THR A 78 -18.01 -11.71 -9.83
CA THR A 78 -19.27 -11.15 -10.33
C THR A 78 -19.03 -10.38 -11.62
N PRO A 79 -19.95 -10.48 -12.59
CA PRO A 79 -19.93 -9.58 -13.73
C PRO A 79 -20.50 -8.21 -13.37
N SER A 80 -20.27 -7.21 -14.23
CA SER A 80 -20.86 -5.87 -14.22
C SER A 80 -22.37 -5.85 -14.55
N LEU A 81 -23.11 -6.79 -13.96
CA LEU A 81 -24.57 -6.89 -13.92
C LEU A 81 -25.05 -6.53 -12.52
N LYS A 82 -26.29 -6.05 -12.40
CA LYS A 82 -26.86 -5.67 -11.10
C LYS A 82 -27.17 -6.90 -10.24
N SER A 83 -27.11 -6.72 -8.92
CA SER A 83 -27.58 -7.71 -7.94
C SER A 83 -26.93 -9.09 -8.10
N GLN A 84 -25.62 -9.13 -8.39
CA GLN A 84 -24.87 -10.37 -8.51
C GLN A 84 -24.16 -10.68 -7.21
N ARG A 85 -23.96 -11.97 -6.94
CA ARG A 85 -23.18 -12.49 -5.82
C ARG A 85 -22.42 -13.70 -6.27
N GLY A 86 -21.12 -13.75 -5.99
CA GLY A 86 -20.32 -14.91 -6.28
C GLY A 86 -19.26 -15.11 -5.22
N SER A 87 -18.83 -16.35 -5.06
CA SER A 87 -17.76 -16.69 -4.14
C SER A 87 -16.97 -17.89 -4.61
N VAL A 88 -15.72 -17.98 -4.15
CA VAL A 88 -14.80 -19.09 -4.41
C VAL A 88 -14.10 -19.42 -3.10
N TRP A 89 -14.21 -20.68 -2.65
CA TRP A 89 -13.74 -21.13 -1.34
C TRP A 89 -12.89 -22.40 -1.47
N THR A 90 -11.87 -22.52 -0.62
CA THR A 90 -11.09 -23.75 -0.48
C THR A 90 -11.99 -24.91 -0.05
N LYS A 91 -11.78 -26.12 -0.60
CA LYS A 91 -12.55 -27.33 -0.24
C LYS A 91 -12.22 -27.86 1.14
N ASN A 92 -10.97 -27.70 1.56
CA ASN A 92 -10.44 -28.23 2.82
C ASN A 92 -10.03 -27.09 3.74
N LYS A 93 -10.12 -27.32 5.06
CA LYS A 93 -9.63 -26.38 6.06
C LYS A 93 -8.10 -26.34 6.05
N VAL A 94 -7.57 -25.14 6.19
CA VAL A 94 -6.17 -24.84 6.50
C VAL A 94 -5.98 -24.81 8.00
N ASN A 95 -4.88 -25.39 8.48
CA ASN A 95 -4.45 -25.34 9.89
C ASN A 95 -2.99 -24.88 9.95
N PHE A 96 -2.76 -23.58 9.73
CA PHE A 96 -1.45 -22.96 9.78
C PHE A 96 -1.41 -21.91 10.89
N GLU A 97 -0.41 -21.99 11.76
CA GLU A 97 -0.20 -20.97 12.81
C GLU A 97 0.15 -19.61 12.21
N ASN A 98 0.96 -19.61 11.15
CA ASN A 98 1.39 -18.42 10.44
C ASN A 98 1.26 -18.64 8.92
N TRP A 99 0.72 -17.65 8.22
CA TRP A 99 0.44 -17.74 6.79
C TRP A 99 0.51 -16.38 6.09
N GLU A 100 0.65 -16.43 4.78
CA GLU A 100 0.60 -15.27 3.90
C GLU A 100 -0.21 -15.61 2.65
N ALA A 101 -1.23 -14.79 2.36
CA ALA A 101 -2.04 -14.89 1.16
C ALA A 101 -1.72 -13.74 0.22
N GLU A 102 -1.32 -14.04 -1.01
CA GLU A 102 -1.15 -13.08 -2.09
C GLU A 102 -2.30 -13.22 -3.09
N VAL A 103 -3.16 -12.22 -3.13
CA VAL A 103 -4.35 -12.19 -3.99
C VAL A 103 -4.15 -11.16 -5.09
N THR A 104 -4.22 -11.58 -6.34
CA THR A 104 -4.13 -10.70 -7.51
C THR A 104 -5.49 -10.56 -8.16
N PHE A 105 -5.98 -9.33 -8.32
CA PHE A 105 -7.34 -9.08 -8.82
C PHE A 105 -7.45 -7.79 -9.63
N ARG A 106 -8.58 -7.64 -10.31
CA ARG A 106 -9.01 -6.43 -11.00
C ARG A 106 -10.45 -6.11 -10.62
N VAL A 107 -10.71 -4.84 -10.33
CA VAL A 107 -12.08 -4.31 -10.21
C VAL A 107 -12.27 -3.30 -11.33
N SER A 108 -13.16 -3.62 -12.26
CA SER A 108 -13.33 -2.87 -13.51
C SER A 108 -14.77 -2.44 -13.70
N GLY A 109 -14.98 -1.15 -13.92
CA GLY A 109 -16.31 -0.55 -13.91
C GLY A 109 -16.44 0.58 -14.91
N ARG A 110 -17.65 0.76 -15.44
CA ARG A 110 -17.96 1.92 -16.28
C ARG A 110 -18.09 3.16 -15.41
N GLY A 111 -17.22 4.14 -15.63
CA GLY A 111 -17.28 5.43 -14.96
C GLY A 111 -16.53 5.49 -13.62
N ARG A 112 -16.71 6.60 -12.91
CA ARG A 112 -15.93 6.92 -11.70
C ARG A 112 -16.43 6.23 -10.43
N MET A 113 -17.70 5.82 -10.40
CA MET A 113 -18.30 5.10 -9.28
C MET A 113 -18.57 3.65 -9.68
N GLY A 114 -18.50 2.74 -8.73
CA GLY A 114 -18.76 1.32 -8.88
C GLY A 114 -19.21 0.74 -7.55
N ALA A 115 -19.71 -0.49 -7.59
CA ALA A 115 -20.21 -1.17 -6.41
C ALA A 115 -20.24 -2.70 -6.60
N ASP A 116 -20.31 -3.50 -5.54
CA ASP A 116 -20.18 -3.09 -4.13
C ASP A 116 -18.72 -3.26 -3.66
N GLY A 117 -18.07 -4.32 -4.12
CA GLY A 117 -16.67 -4.59 -3.84
C GLY A 117 -16.40 -6.09 -3.76
N LEU A 118 -15.24 -6.44 -3.20
CA LEU A 118 -14.85 -7.83 -2.95
C LEU A 118 -14.31 -8.02 -1.53
N ALA A 119 -14.32 -9.26 -1.06
CA ALA A 119 -13.84 -9.63 0.26
C ALA A 119 -12.93 -10.86 0.19
N VAL A 120 -11.81 -10.82 0.91
CA VAL A 120 -10.91 -11.96 1.14
C VAL A 120 -11.14 -12.48 2.56
N TRP A 121 -11.29 -13.79 2.70
CA TRP A 121 -11.76 -14.42 3.92
C TRP A 121 -10.75 -15.45 4.46
N PHE A 122 -10.67 -15.53 5.79
CA PHE A 122 -10.23 -16.73 6.50
C PHE A 122 -11.21 -17.01 7.65
N THR A 123 -12.03 -18.04 7.51
CA THR A 123 -13.19 -18.29 8.39
C THR A 123 -13.35 -19.77 8.72
N SER A 124 -13.89 -20.08 9.91
CA SER A 124 -14.10 -21.47 10.36
C SER A 124 -15.05 -22.28 9.46
N GLU A 125 -15.99 -21.62 8.79
CA GLU A 125 -16.94 -22.21 7.83
C GLU A 125 -16.89 -21.47 6.49
N GLN A 126 -17.32 -22.13 5.41
CA GLN A 126 -17.41 -21.53 4.08
C GLN A 126 -18.63 -20.60 3.99
N GLY A 127 -18.41 -19.34 3.61
CA GLY A 127 -19.49 -18.37 3.36
C GLY A 127 -19.95 -18.40 1.90
N LEU A 128 -20.57 -19.49 1.46
CA LEU A 128 -20.85 -19.73 0.03
C LEU A 128 -21.80 -18.73 -0.64
N ASP A 129 -22.68 -18.10 0.14
CA ASP A 129 -23.58 -17.04 -0.31
C ASP A 129 -23.98 -16.16 0.88
N GLY A 130 -24.35 -14.91 0.61
CA GLY A 130 -24.90 -13.99 1.59
C GLY A 130 -24.74 -12.51 1.21
N PRO A 131 -25.16 -11.59 2.09
CA PRO A 131 -25.21 -10.17 1.79
C PRO A 131 -23.85 -9.47 1.89
N VAL A 132 -22.84 -10.05 2.54
CA VAL A 132 -21.57 -9.37 2.82
C VAL A 132 -20.59 -9.65 1.69
N TYR A 133 -20.57 -8.75 0.69
CA TYR A 133 -19.80 -8.92 -0.54
C TYR A 133 -19.98 -10.32 -1.16
N GLY A 134 -21.20 -10.86 -1.14
CA GLY A 134 -21.54 -12.17 -1.70
C GLY A 134 -21.29 -13.38 -0.79
N ALA A 135 -20.90 -13.15 0.47
CA ALA A 135 -20.70 -14.20 1.48
C ALA A 135 -21.60 -14.01 2.70
N ALA A 136 -21.59 -15.02 3.58
CA ALA A 136 -22.44 -15.10 4.76
C ALA A 136 -22.25 -13.89 5.72
N ASP A 137 -23.35 -13.45 6.31
CA ASP A 137 -23.41 -12.24 7.18
C ASP A 137 -22.80 -12.45 8.57
N THR A 138 -22.74 -13.71 9.00
CA THR A 138 -22.10 -14.09 10.26
C THR A 138 -20.94 -15.01 9.93
N TRP A 139 -19.76 -14.69 10.47
CA TRP A 139 -18.58 -15.51 10.31
C TRP A 139 -17.78 -15.53 11.60
N ASN A 140 -17.06 -16.62 11.84
CA ASN A 140 -16.04 -16.69 12.88
C ASN A 140 -14.67 -16.77 12.21
N GLY A 141 -13.91 -15.68 12.30
CA GLY A 141 -12.67 -15.45 11.57
C GLY A 141 -12.51 -14.00 11.12
N ILE A 142 -11.89 -13.80 9.96
CA ILE A 142 -11.53 -12.48 9.44
C ILE A 142 -12.04 -12.28 8.01
N GLY A 143 -12.47 -11.06 7.73
CA GLY A 143 -12.75 -10.55 6.39
C GLY A 143 -11.90 -9.32 6.11
N VAL A 144 -11.20 -9.31 4.98
CA VAL A 144 -10.51 -8.14 4.43
C VAL A 144 -11.34 -7.63 3.25
N PHE A 145 -12.03 -6.52 3.46
CA PHE A 145 -12.99 -5.95 2.53
C PHE A 145 -12.34 -4.88 1.68
N PHE A 146 -12.61 -4.93 0.39
CA PHE A 146 -12.22 -3.95 -0.61
C PHE A 146 -13.51 -3.28 -1.05
N ASP A 147 -13.90 -2.25 -0.30
CA ASP A 147 -15.16 -1.57 -0.45
C ASP A 147 -15.04 -0.45 -1.48
N SER A 148 -15.85 -0.52 -2.53
CA SER A 148 -15.80 0.42 -3.65
C SER A 148 -16.89 1.48 -3.62
N PHE A 149 -17.96 1.22 -2.87
CA PHE A 149 -19.14 2.07 -2.83
C PHE A 149 -19.22 2.78 -1.48
N ASP A 150 -19.66 4.04 -1.49
CA ASP A 150 -19.78 4.88 -0.30
C ASP A 150 -21.25 4.86 0.14
N ASN A 151 -21.63 3.90 1.00
CA ASN A 151 -23.02 3.78 1.45
C ASN A 151 -23.37 4.87 2.47
N ASP A 152 -22.39 5.35 3.23
CA ASP A 152 -22.60 6.29 4.35
C ASP A 152 -22.44 7.77 3.97
N GLY A 153 -21.96 8.04 2.75
CA GLY A 153 -21.82 9.36 2.15
C GLY A 153 -20.64 10.17 2.69
N LYS A 154 -19.69 9.56 3.40
CA LYS A 154 -18.53 10.25 4.00
C LYS A 154 -17.37 10.45 3.02
N LYS A 155 -17.49 9.98 1.77
CA LYS A 155 -16.51 10.19 0.68
C LYS A 155 -15.12 9.63 1.00
N ASN A 156 -15.08 8.50 1.66
CA ASN A 156 -13.88 7.79 2.10
C ASN A 156 -13.74 6.43 1.39
N ASN A 157 -14.25 6.30 0.17
CA ASN A 157 -14.21 5.07 -0.62
C ASN A 157 -13.54 5.37 -1.99
N PRO A 158 -12.85 4.41 -2.63
CA PRO A 158 -12.68 3.02 -2.18
C PRO A 158 -11.78 2.87 -0.95
N ALA A 159 -12.20 1.97 -0.05
CA ALA A 159 -11.55 1.70 1.22
C ALA A 159 -11.20 0.22 1.34
N ILE A 160 -10.13 -0.07 2.09
CA ILE A 160 -9.79 -1.42 2.49
C ILE A 160 -9.97 -1.51 3.99
N LEU A 161 -10.73 -2.50 4.45
CA LEU A 161 -11.11 -2.66 5.85
C LEU A 161 -10.79 -4.08 6.32
N VAL A 162 -10.30 -4.21 7.55
CA VAL A 162 -10.16 -5.50 8.22
C VAL A 162 -11.24 -5.62 9.28
N VAL A 163 -12.08 -6.64 9.19
CA VAL A 163 -13.16 -6.89 10.15
C VAL A 163 -13.02 -8.31 10.70
N GLY A 164 -12.84 -8.39 12.02
CA GLY A 164 -12.87 -9.66 12.75
C GLY A 164 -14.27 -9.92 13.30
N ASN A 165 -14.70 -11.17 13.26
CA ASN A 165 -16.00 -11.58 13.80
C ASN A 165 -15.85 -12.94 14.50
N ASN A 166 -16.64 -13.15 15.55
CA ASN A 166 -16.64 -14.36 16.38
C ASN A 166 -17.88 -15.24 16.12
N GLY A 167 -18.63 -14.96 15.07
CA GLY A 167 -19.87 -15.63 14.69
C GLY A 167 -21.15 -14.93 15.16
N ASN A 168 -21.06 -13.85 15.94
CA ASN A 168 -22.24 -13.20 16.53
C ASN A 168 -22.51 -11.78 16.01
N LEU A 169 -21.56 -11.17 15.28
CA LEU A 169 -21.75 -9.83 14.73
C LEU A 169 -22.40 -9.93 13.35
N VAL A 170 -23.35 -9.03 13.08
CA VAL A 170 -23.95 -8.79 11.77
C VAL A 170 -23.22 -7.61 11.15
N TYR A 171 -22.83 -7.71 9.87
CA TYR A 171 -22.04 -6.66 9.24
C TYR A 171 -22.89 -5.42 8.92
N ASP A 172 -22.40 -4.24 9.32
CA ASP A 172 -23.11 -2.98 9.11
C ASP A 172 -22.78 -2.38 7.73
N HIS A 173 -23.39 -2.93 6.68
CA HIS A 173 -23.19 -2.46 5.31
C HIS A 173 -23.75 -1.05 5.04
N GLN A 174 -24.61 -0.51 5.91
CA GLN A 174 -25.12 0.87 5.74
C GLN A 174 -24.08 1.93 6.14
N ASN A 175 -23.14 1.56 7.02
CA ASN A 175 -22.08 2.42 7.50
C ASN A 175 -20.68 1.92 7.08
N ASP A 176 -20.60 1.19 5.97
CA ASP A 176 -19.39 0.57 5.39
C ASP A 176 -18.58 -0.26 6.41
N GLY A 177 -19.23 -0.78 7.45
CA GLY A 177 -18.56 -1.48 8.56
C GLY A 177 -17.57 -0.65 9.36
N THR A 178 -17.60 0.68 9.25
CA THR A 178 -16.61 1.58 9.89
C THR A 178 -16.54 1.44 11.41
N THR A 179 -17.66 1.13 12.06
CA THR A 179 -17.75 0.88 13.52
C THR A 179 -17.19 -0.48 13.94
N GLN A 180 -17.01 -1.40 12.98
CA GLN A 180 -16.56 -2.78 13.19
C GLN A 180 -15.13 -3.01 12.67
N ALA A 181 -14.57 -2.03 11.96
CA ALA A 181 -13.23 -2.11 11.38
C ALA A 181 -12.15 -2.09 12.47
N LEU A 182 -11.28 -3.11 12.44
CA LEU A 182 -10.09 -3.21 13.28
C LEU A 182 -8.90 -2.46 12.68
N GLY A 183 -8.92 -2.26 11.36
CA GLY A 183 -7.92 -1.51 10.61
C GLY A 183 -8.48 -1.09 9.26
N THR A 184 -8.06 0.08 8.77
CA THR A 184 -8.51 0.61 7.49
C THR A 184 -7.39 1.36 6.76
N CYS A 185 -7.47 1.41 5.43
CA CYS A 185 -6.73 2.37 4.63
C CYS A 185 -7.55 2.81 3.41
N LEU A 186 -7.24 4.01 2.89
CA LEU A 186 -7.85 4.52 1.67
C LEU A 186 -6.98 4.15 0.47
N ARG A 187 -7.51 3.32 -0.42
CA ARG A 187 -6.84 2.90 -1.64
C ARG A 187 -7.88 2.75 -2.72
N ASP A 188 -7.83 3.63 -3.71
CA ASP A 188 -8.57 3.41 -4.94
C ASP A 188 -7.94 2.22 -5.67
N PHE A 189 -8.65 1.10 -5.71
CA PHE A 189 -8.23 -0.15 -6.37
C PHE A 189 -9.00 -0.42 -7.68
N ARG A 190 -9.84 0.52 -8.12
CA ARG A 190 -10.67 0.36 -9.33
C ARG A 190 -9.92 0.84 -10.57
N ASN A 191 -10.23 0.22 -11.71
CA ASN A 191 -9.81 0.67 -13.04
C ASN A 191 -8.30 0.97 -13.16
N LYS A 192 -7.46 0.15 -12.52
CA LYS A 192 -6.00 0.28 -12.57
C LYS A 192 -5.41 -0.36 -13.82
N PRO A 193 -4.30 0.18 -14.36
CA PRO A 193 -3.67 -0.36 -15.56
C PRO A 193 -3.11 -1.77 -15.35
N TYR A 194 -2.50 -2.02 -14.19
CA TYR A 194 -2.02 -3.34 -13.79
C TYR A 194 -2.93 -3.95 -12.72
N PRO A 195 -2.98 -5.30 -12.62
CA PRO A 195 -3.73 -5.96 -11.55
C PRO A 195 -3.29 -5.50 -10.17
N ILE A 196 -4.26 -5.26 -9.28
CA ILE A 196 -4.02 -5.00 -7.87
C ILE A 196 -3.49 -6.28 -7.22
N ARG A 197 -2.58 -6.14 -6.26
CA ARG A 197 -2.12 -7.26 -5.43
C ARG A 197 -2.32 -6.92 -3.97
N ALA A 198 -2.99 -7.79 -3.24
CA ALA A 198 -3.08 -7.72 -1.79
C ALA A 198 -2.23 -8.84 -1.19
N LYS A 199 -1.30 -8.46 -0.33
CA LYS A 199 -0.51 -9.39 0.49
C LYS A 199 -1.01 -9.28 1.93
N ILE A 200 -1.70 -10.33 2.37
CA ILE A 200 -2.32 -10.44 3.69
C ILE A 200 -1.51 -11.45 4.48
N THR A 201 -0.81 -10.98 5.51
CA THR A 201 0.11 -11.80 6.29
C THR A 201 -0.41 -11.91 7.72
N TYR A 202 -0.63 -13.13 8.20
CA TYR A 202 -0.86 -13.43 9.61
C TYR A 202 0.38 -14.11 10.19
N TYR A 203 1.15 -13.37 10.98
CA TYR A 203 2.40 -13.84 11.57
C TYR A 203 2.47 -13.41 13.03
N ARG A 204 2.73 -14.35 13.95
CA ARG A 204 2.82 -14.09 15.40
C ARG A 204 1.63 -13.27 15.93
N LYS A 205 0.41 -13.73 15.61
CA LYS A 205 -0.86 -13.08 15.99
C LYS A 205 -1.02 -11.63 15.49
N THR A 206 -0.27 -11.26 14.46
CA THR A 206 -0.36 -9.94 13.84
C THR A 206 -0.82 -10.11 12.41
N LEU A 207 -1.93 -9.47 12.06
CA LEU A 207 -2.40 -9.39 10.68
C LEU A 207 -1.85 -8.10 10.04
N THR A 208 -1.19 -8.21 8.91
CA THR A 208 -0.69 -7.08 8.12
C THR A 208 -1.25 -7.16 6.71
N VAL A 209 -1.75 -6.04 6.20
CA VAL A 209 -2.22 -5.92 4.82
C VAL A 209 -1.32 -4.94 4.08
N LEU A 210 -0.71 -5.42 3.00
CA LEU A 210 0.07 -4.61 2.06
C LEU A 210 -0.59 -4.66 0.69
N ILE A 211 -0.56 -3.54 -0.04
CA ILE A 211 -1.26 -3.38 -1.32
C ILE A 211 -0.28 -2.87 -2.37
N ASN A 212 -0.19 -3.57 -3.48
CA ASN A 212 0.31 -3.01 -4.73
C ASN A 212 -0.88 -2.38 -5.46
N ASN A 213 -0.80 -1.07 -5.69
CA ASN A 213 -1.93 -0.28 -6.19
C ASN A 213 -2.09 -0.31 -7.72
N GLY A 214 -1.42 -1.23 -8.41
CA GLY A 214 -1.65 -1.51 -9.84
C GLY A 214 -1.17 -0.42 -10.80
N PHE A 215 -0.24 0.44 -10.38
CA PHE A 215 0.38 1.46 -11.25
C PHE A 215 1.66 0.98 -11.93
N THR A 216 2.22 -0.13 -11.45
CA THR A 216 3.47 -0.71 -11.98
C THR A 216 3.26 -2.18 -12.34
N PRO A 217 4.01 -2.71 -13.32
CA PRO A 217 4.04 -4.16 -13.58
C PRO A 217 4.85 -4.93 -12.52
N ASP A 218 5.63 -4.23 -11.69
CA ASP A 218 6.42 -4.85 -10.62
C ASP A 218 5.49 -5.47 -9.58
N LYS A 219 5.59 -6.78 -9.39
CA LYS A 219 4.73 -7.54 -8.48
C LYS A 219 5.06 -7.27 -7.01
N GLU A 220 6.26 -6.79 -6.71
CA GLU A 220 6.77 -6.60 -5.35
C GLU A 220 6.63 -5.17 -4.82
N ASP A 221 6.08 -4.24 -5.61
CA ASP A 221 5.85 -2.84 -5.22
C ASP A 221 4.65 -2.68 -4.27
N TYR A 222 4.77 -3.31 -3.10
CA TYR A 222 3.78 -3.26 -2.03
C TYR A 222 3.94 -2.00 -1.18
N GLU A 223 2.79 -1.40 -0.82
CA GLU A 223 2.69 -0.30 0.13
C GLU A 223 1.88 -0.74 1.36
N PHE A 224 2.23 -0.21 2.51
CA PHE A 224 1.50 -0.47 3.74
C PHE A 224 0.05 0.05 3.66
N CYS A 225 -0.91 -0.80 4.04
CA CYS A 225 -2.30 -0.42 4.22
C CYS A 225 -2.67 -0.38 5.70
N THR A 226 -2.67 -1.54 6.38
CA THR A 226 -3.07 -1.61 7.78
C THR A 226 -2.43 -2.79 8.52
N LYS A 227 -2.45 -2.73 9.85
CA LYS A 227 -1.90 -3.73 10.76
C LYS A 227 -2.80 -3.87 11.99
N VAL A 228 -3.11 -5.10 12.36
CA VAL A 228 -3.87 -5.45 13.57
C VAL A 228 -3.03 -6.40 14.42
N GLU A 229 -2.61 -5.94 15.59
CA GLU A 229 -1.81 -6.72 16.54
C GLU A 229 -2.72 -7.51 17.50
N ASN A 230 -2.18 -8.59 18.07
CA ASN A 230 -2.89 -9.45 19.02
C ASN A 230 -4.23 -10.00 18.49
N MET A 231 -4.31 -10.22 17.18
CA MET A 231 -5.51 -10.73 16.53
C MET A 231 -5.66 -12.22 16.78
N ILE A 232 -6.82 -12.61 17.31
CA ILE A 232 -7.17 -14.01 17.56
C ILE A 232 -8.10 -14.46 16.44
N ILE A 233 -7.69 -15.50 15.73
CA ILE A 233 -8.46 -16.15 14.66
C ILE A 233 -8.62 -17.64 14.97
N PRO A 234 -9.59 -18.34 14.38
CA PRO A 234 -9.70 -19.80 14.50
C PRO A 234 -8.40 -20.50 14.11
N THR A 235 -8.05 -21.60 14.79
CA THR A 235 -6.84 -22.39 14.49
C THR A 235 -6.93 -23.06 13.12
N GLU A 236 -8.14 -23.47 12.73
CA GLU A 236 -8.45 -24.01 11.43
C GLU A 236 -9.56 -23.22 10.74
N GLY A 237 -9.48 -23.09 9.42
CA GLY A 237 -10.46 -22.34 8.65
C GLY A 237 -10.29 -22.51 7.14
N PHE A 238 -11.27 -22.03 6.39
CA PHE A 238 -11.26 -21.97 4.95
C PHE A 238 -10.77 -20.60 4.50
N PHE A 239 -9.97 -20.58 3.43
CA PHE A 239 -9.79 -19.37 2.64
C PHE A 239 -10.92 -19.23 1.63
N GLY A 240 -11.34 -18.00 1.43
CA GLY A 240 -12.37 -17.64 0.45
C GLY A 240 -12.13 -16.27 -0.16
N ILE A 241 -12.73 -16.07 -1.31
CA ILE A 241 -12.90 -14.76 -1.94
C ILE A 241 -14.32 -14.63 -2.45
N SER A 242 -14.96 -13.50 -2.21
CA SER A 242 -16.32 -13.24 -2.66
C SER A 242 -16.45 -11.81 -3.18
N ALA A 243 -17.47 -11.56 -4.00
CA ALA A 243 -17.82 -10.23 -4.45
C ALA A 243 -19.34 -10.12 -4.65
N ALA A 244 -19.82 -8.88 -4.62
CA ALA A 244 -21.21 -8.56 -4.91
C ALA A 244 -21.34 -7.27 -5.72
N THR A 245 -22.47 -7.13 -6.39
CA THR A 245 -22.90 -5.89 -7.04
C THR A 245 -24.29 -5.51 -6.57
N GLY A 246 -24.52 -4.22 -6.34
CA GLY A 246 -25.81 -3.65 -6.02
C GLY A 246 -26.51 -3.03 -7.24
N GLY A 247 -26.89 -1.76 -7.09
CA GLY A 247 -27.50 -0.96 -8.16
C GLY A 247 -26.50 -0.47 -9.20
N LEU A 248 -25.27 -0.16 -8.77
CA LEU A 248 -24.08 -0.06 -9.60
C LEU A 248 -23.38 -1.43 -9.64
N ALA A 249 -22.58 -1.66 -10.68
CA ALA A 249 -21.97 -2.96 -10.89
C ALA A 249 -20.61 -2.85 -11.57
N ASP A 250 -19.61 -3.45 -10.94
CA ASP A 250 -18.29 -3.66 -11.50
C ASP A 250 -18.05 -5.16 -11.78
N ASP A 251 -17.16 -5.43 -12.73
CA ASP A 251 -16.55 -6.74 -12.90
C ASP A 251 -15.49 -6.92 -11.79
N HIS A 252 -15.63 -8.00 -11.00
CA HIS A 252 -14.69 -8.38 -9.96
C HIS A 252 -13.94 -9.64 -10.39
N ASP A 253 -12.73 -9.48 -10.93
CA ASP A 253 -11.94 -10.55 -11.53
C ASP A 253 -10.74 -10.90 -10.63
N VAL A 254 -10.56 -12.18 -10.31
CA VAL A 254 -9.43 -12.69 -9.50
C VAL A 254 -8.53 -13.53 -10.38
N LEU A 255 -7.29 -13.07 -10.59
CA LEU A 255 -6.31 -13.71 -11.47
C LEU A 255 -5.56 -14.82 -10.73
N SER A 256 -5.27 -14.62 -9.44
CA SER A 256 -4.63 -15.63 -8.61
C SER A 256 -4.91 -15.45 -7.13
N PHE A 257 -4.96 -16.57 -6.42
CA PHE A 257 -4.89 -16.65 -4.98
C PHE A 257 -3.73 -17.57 -4.63
N LEU A 258 -2.68 -17.06 -3.99
CA LEU A 258 -1.48 -17.84 -3.64
C LEU A 258 -1.33 -17.86 -2.12
N LEU A 259 -1.32 -19.05 -1.53
CA LEU A 259 -1.12 -19.23 -0.10
C LEU A 259 0.29 -19.74 0.19
N PHE A 260 0.91 -19.14 1.20
CA PHE A 260 2.20 -19.54 1.73
C PHE A 260 2.09 -19.81 3.23
N ARG A 261 2.62 -20.95 3.67
CA ARG A 261 2.87 -21.22 5.08
C ARG A 261 4.16 -20.52 5.50
N LEU A 262 4.11 -19.85 6.65
CA LEU A 262 5.27 -19.18 7.24
C LEU A 262 5.81 -20.00 8.40
N THR A 263 7.13 -20.21 8.44
CA THR A 263 7.82 -20.89 9.54
C THR A 263 8.83 -19.93 10.16
N GLU A 264 8.86 -19.84 11.48
CA GLU A 264 9.77 -18.93 12.16
C GLU A 264 11.23 -19.34 11.95
N PRO A 265 12.17 -18.39 11.84
CA PRO A 265 13.59 -18.69 11.77
C PRO A 265 14.04 -19.54 12.96
N GLY A 266 14.77 -20.63 12.70
CA GLY A 266 15.23 -21.57 13.74
C GLY A 266 14.27 -22.71 14.07
N GLN A 267 13.01 -22.67 13.61
CA GLN A 267 12.17 -23.86 13.58
C GLN A 267 12.50 -24.67 12.33
N GLN A 268 12.72 -25.98 12.47
CA GLN A 268 12.93 -26.83 11.30
C GLN A 268 11.66 -26.84 10.46
N PRO A 269 11.72 -26.48 9.16
CA PRO A 269 10.58 -26.66 8.28
C PRO A 269 10.22 -28.16 8.28
N PRO A 270 8.92 -28.52 8.29
CA PRO A 270 8.51 -29.91 8.20
C PRO A 270 9.15 -30.55 6.97
N SER A 271 9.67 -31.76 7.13
CA SER A 271 10.44 -32.42 6.06
C SER A 271 9.60 -32.53 4.78
N VAL A 272 10.19 -32.22 3.62
CA VAL A 272 9.53 -32.30 2.30
C VAL A 272 9.03 -33.72 1.99
N ASP A 273 9.51 -34.72 2.72
CA ASP A 273 9.15 -36.14 2.58
C ASP A 273 8.03 -36.60 3.53
N SER A 274 7.62 -35.79 4.52
CA SER A 274 6.60 -36.19 5.49
C SER A 274 5.15 -35.86 5.10
N GLU A 275 4.91 -35.07 4.05
CA GLU A 275 3.55 -34.58 3.74
C GLU A 275 3.03 -34.88 2.33
N ILE A 276 3.90 -35.11 1.32
CA ILE A 276 3.45 -35.59 0.00
C ILE A 276 3.79 -37.08 -0.08
N PRO A 277 2.79 -37.98 -0.06
CA PRO A 277 3.02 -39.41 -0.27
C PRO A 277 3.88 -39.62 -1.52
N LYS A 278 4.84 -40.55 -1.48
CA LYS A 278 5.72 -40.84 -2.63
C LYS A 278 4.92 -41.08 -3.91
N GLU A 279 3.78 -41.76 -3.79
CA GLU A 279 2.83 -42.03 -4.87
C GLU A 279 2.28 -40.75 -5.53
N GLU A 280 1.98 -39.70 -4.75
CA GLU A 280 1.56 -38.40 -5.30
C GLU A 280 2.72 -37.70 -6.01
N LYS A 281 3.94 -37.72 -5.43
CA LYS A 281 5.13 -37.13 -6.07
C LYS A 281 5.40 -37.79 -7.43
N ASP A 282 5.38 -39.12 -7.47
CA ASP A 282 5.64 -39.89 -8.69
C ASP A 282 4.58 -39.61 -9.75
N LYS A 283 3.30 -39.55 -9.36
CA LYS A 283 2.20 -39.19 -10.26
C LYS A 283 2.35 -37.78 -10.83
N TYR A 284 2.66 -36.78 -10.01
CA TYR A 284 2.87 -35.40 -10.49
C TYR A 284 4.07 -35.31 -11.42
N GLN A 285 5.12 -36.09 -11.17
CA GLN A 285 6.31 -36.11 -12.02
C GLN A 285 6.04 -36.76 -13.37
N GLU A 286 5.22 -37.81 -13.40
CA GLU A 286 4.73 -38.43 -14.65
C GLU A 286 3.80 -37.48 -15.43
N GLU A 287 2.85 -36.83 -14.76
CA GLU A 287 1.97 -35.81 -15.37
C GLU A 287 2.78 -34.66 -15.97
N PHE A 288 3.80 -34.16 -15.26
CA PHE A 288 4.69 -33.11 -15.75
C PHE A 288 5.45 -33.55 -17.01
N GLN A 289 5.98 -34.78 -17.03
CA GLN A 289 6.67 -35.32 -18.19
C GLN A 289 5.74 -35.46 -19.40
N ASN A 290 4.52 -35.96 -19.18
CA ASN A 290 3.50 -36.07 -20.24
C ASN A 290 3.12 -34.69 -20.78
N PHE A 291 2.90 -33.71 -19.91
CA PHE A 291 2.58 -32.34 -20.32
C PHE A 291 3.72 -31.71 -21.12
N GLN A 292 4.97 -31.94 -20.72
CA GLN A 292 6.15 -31.45 -21.42
C GLN A 292 6.24 -32.07 -22.82
N GLN A 293 6.04 -33.38 -22.94
CA GLN A 293 6.03 -34.07 -24.24
C GLN A 293 4.89 -33.60 -25.15
N GLU A 294 3.69 -33.39 -24.60
CA GLU A 294 2.56 -32.89 -25.37
C GLU A 294 2.79 -31.45 -25.85
N LEU A 295 3.39 -30.61 -25.02
CA LEU A 295 3.76 -29.24 -25.37
C LEU A 295 4.83 -29.20 -26.47
N ASP A 296 5.85 -30.05 -26.37
CA ASP A 296 6.88 -30.16 -27.41
C ASP A 296 6.30 -30.68 -28.73
N LYS A 297 5.41 -31.68 -28.67
CA LYS A 297 4.68 -32.17 -29.86
C LYS A 297 3.83 -31.08 -30.51
N LYS A 298 3.07 -30.30 -29.72
CA LYS A 298 2.27 -29.18 -30.23
C LYS A 298 3.14 -28.07 -30.82
N LYS A 299 4.30 -27.79 -30.22
CA LYS A 299 5.28 -26.85 -30.79
C LYS A 299 5.79 -27.34 -32.14
N GLU A 300 6.13 -28.63 -32.27
CA GLU A 300 6.55 -29.21 -33.55
C GLU A 300 5.46 -29.17 -34.63
N GLU A 301 4.21 -29.50 -34.27
CA GLU A 301 3.05 -29.42 -35.16
C GLU A 301 2.82 -27.97 -35.63
N PHE A 302 2.84 -27.02 -34.69
CA PHE A 302 2.73 -25.59 -35.01
C PHE A 302 3.87 -25.10 -35.93
N GLN A 303 5.11 -25.55 -35.69
CA GLN A 303 6.26 -25.20 -36.53
C GLN A 303 6.16 -25.78 -37.94
N LYS A 304 5.59 -26.99 -38.09
CA LYS A 304 5.35 -27.64 -39.40
C LYS A 304 4.27 -26.93 -40.20
N ASP A 305 3.21 -26.49 -39.53
CA ASP A 305 2.10 -25.80 -40.18
C ASP A 305 2.41 -24.32 -40.47
N HIS A 306 3.40 -23.75 -39.78
CA HIS A 306 3.80 -22.35 -39.91
C HIS A 306 5.31 -22.17 -40.13
N PRO A 307 5.85 -22.61 -41.29
CA PRO A 307 7.28 -22.54 -41.60
C PRO A 307 7.84 -21.10 -41.70
N ASN A 308 6.98 -20.09 -41.84
CA ASN A 308 7.37 -18.67 -41.94
C ASN A 308 7.32 -17.90 -40.60
N VAL A 309 6.88 -18.52 -39.49
CA VAL A 309 6.70 -17.84 -38.19
C VAL A 309 7.88 -18.13 -37.24
N GLN A 310 9.10 -18.21 -37.78
CA GLN A 310 10.30 -18.24 -36.94
C GLN A 310 10.67 -16.83 -36.50
N GLY A 311 10.39 -16.51 -35.23
CA GLY A 311 11.13 -15.47 -34.50
C GLY A 311 10.39 -14.19 -34.13
N GLU A 312 9.08 -14.07 -34.33
CA GLU A 312 8.31 -12.93 -33.80
C GLU A 312 7.66 -13.33 -32.46
N PRO A 313 7.98 -12.64 -31.34
CA PRO A 313 7.27 -12.84 -30.09
C PRO A 313 5.82 -12.36 -30.27
N ILE A 314 4.87 -13.28 -30.18
CA ILE A 314 3.42 -13.00 -30.30
C ILE A 314 2.89 -12.44 -28.97
N ASP A 315 3.51 -11.39 -28.43
CA ASP A 315 3.06 -10.77 -27.16
C ASP A 315 2.49 -9.36 -27.31
N ASP A 316 2.61 -8.71 -28.48
CA ASP A 316 2.01 -7.39 -28.72
C ASP A 316 0.93 -7.45 -29.81
N LEU A 317 -0.20 -8.09 -29.50
CA LEU A 317 -1.38 -8.03 -30.35
C LEU A 317 -2.24 -6.81 -29.98
N TYR A 318 -2.03 -5.73 -30.74
CA TYR A 318 -2.82 -4.48 -30.80
C TYR A 318 -2.95 -3.66 -29.51
N GLU A 319 -1.95 -2.81 -29.24
CA GLU A 319 -2.10 -1.63 -28.37
C GLU A 319 -2.74 -0.49 -29.20
N SER A 320 -3.91 0.03 -28.79
CA SER A 320 -4.52 1.15 -29.50
C SER A 320 -3.71 2.44 -29.26
N VAL A 321 -3.80 3.43 -30.15
CA VAL A 321 -3.10 4.73 -29.98
C VAL A 321 -3.46 5.37 -28.63
N ASN A 322 -4.70 5.18 -28.17
CA ASN A 322 -5.17 5.67 -26.88
C ASN A 322 -4.53 4.91 -25.70
N ASP A 323 -4.33 3.58 -25.81
CA ASP A 323 -3.67 2.78 -24.77
C ASP A 323 -2.18 3.16 -24.64
N ARG A 324 -1.52 3.45 -25.76
CA ARG A 324 -0.13 3.92 -25.77
C ARG A 324 0.02 5.31 -25.14
N GLU A 325 -0.89 6.24 -25.42
CA GLU A 325 -0.90 7.57 -24.80
C GLU A 325 -1.15 7.47 -23.29
N ILE A 326 -2.12 6.63 -22.89
CA ILE A 326 -2.40 6.33 -21.48
C ILE A 326 -1.16 5.74 -20.80
N ARG A 327 -0.50 4.76 -21.42
CA ARG A 327 0.72 4.14 -20.90
C ARG A 327 1.85 5.15 -20.75
N GLN A 328 2.08 6.03 -21.73
CA GLN A 328 3.11 7.07 -21.63
C GLN A 328 2.83 8.07 -20.50
N VAL A 329 1.57 8.47 -20.31
CA VAL A 329 1.16 9.32 -19.17
C VAL A 329 1.40 8.58 -17.85
N PHE A 330 1.04 7.30 -17.77
CA PHE A 330 1.23 6.50 -16.56
C PHE A 330 2.70 6.16 -16.28
N GLU A 331 3.52 5.92 -17.29
CA GLU A 331 4.98 5.78 -17.15
C GLU A 331 5.60 7.08 -16.62
N GLY A 332 5.15 8.23 -17.12
CA GLY A 332 5.52 9.55 -16.62
C GLY A 332 5.09 9.78 -15.16
N GLN A 333 3.84 9.46 -14.83
CA GLN A 333 3.32 9.55 -13.46
C GLN A 333 4.00 8.57 -12.51
N ASN A 334 4.27 7.35 -12.94
CA ASN A 334 4.98 6.35 -12.15
C ASN A 334 6.40 6.81 -11.84
N ARG A 335 7.08 7.42 -12.81
CA ARG A 335 8.40 8.02 -12.57
C ARG A 335 8.32 9.14 -11.52
N ILE A 336 7.30 10.01 -11.58
CA ILE A 336 7.06 11.03 -10.56
C ILE A 336 6.75 10.39 -9.19
N HIS A 337 5.93 9.35 -9.14
CA HIS A 337 5.56 8.64 -7.92
C HIS A 337 6.77 7.97 -7.25
N LEU A 338 7.64 7.32 -8.05
CA LEU A 338 8.88 6.71 -7.57
C LEU A 338 9.83 7.78 -6.99
N GLU A 339 9.94 8.94 -7.62
CA GLU A 339 10.72 10.07 -7.08
C GLU A 339 10.09 10.60 -5.78
N ILE A 340 8.77 10.74 -5.69
CA ILE A 340 8.08 11.12 -4.45
C ILE A 340 8.32 10.07 -3.36
N LYS A 341 8.30 8.78 -3.69
CA LYS A 341 8.59 7.68 -2.76
C LYS A 341 10.03 7.72 -2.27
N GLN A 342 10.97 8.06 -3.14
CA GLN A 342 12.37 8.27 -2.79
C GLN A 342 12.55 9.49 -1.89
N ILE A 343 11.89 10.61 -2.20
CA ILE A 343 11.87 11.82 -1.36
C ILE A 343 11.26 11.50 0.01
N ASN A 344 10.16 10.76 0.09
CA ASN A 344 9.55 10.35 1.35
C ASN A 344 10.47 9.45 2.18
N ARG A 345 11.19 8.51 1.55
CA ARG A 345 12.21 7.70 2.23
C ARG A 345 13.36 8.56 2.75
N GLN A 346 13.84 9.52 1.97
CA GLN A 346 14.89 10.45 2.39
C GLN A 346 14.42 11.38 3.51
N LEU A 347 13.19 11.91 3.44
CA LEU A 347 12.56 12.67 4.51
C LEU A 347 12.42 11.85 5.78
N ALA A 348 12.02 10.58 5.69
CA ALA A 348 11.93 9.69 6.84
C ALA A 348 13.31 9.45 7.48
N MET A 349 14.37 9.24 6.67
CA MET A 349 15.74 9.14 7.17
C MET A 349 16.20 10.43 7.86
N ILE A 350 15.93 11.59 7.27
CA ILE A 350 16.27 12.91 7.86
C ILE A 350 15.50 13.14 9.17
N LEU A 351 14.22 12.76 9.22
CA LEU A 351 13.39 12.89 10.42
C LEU A 351 13.84 11.95 11.55
N ASP A 352 14.26 10.73 11.22
CA ASP A 352 14.79 9.77 12.18
C ASP A 352 16.15 10.23 12.72
N GLU A 353 16.99 10.78 11.84
CA GLU A 353 18.26 11.39 12.20
C GLU A 353 18.07 12.63 13.08
N GLN A 354 17.10 13.51 12.77
CA GLN A 354 16.71 14.61 13.66
C GLN A 354 16.18 14.13 15.01
N ARG A 355 15.36 13.08 15.07
CA ARG A 355 14.92 12.48 16.34
C ARG A 355 16.10 11.99 17.17
N ARG A 356 17.07 11.34 16.52
CA ARG A 356 18.30 10.87 17.16
C ARG A 356 19.12 12.02 17.71
N TYR A 357 19.26 13.11 16.96
CA TYR A 357 19.93 14.33 17.43
C TYR A 357 19.21 14.99 18.61
N VAL A 358 17.88 15.12 18.56
CA VAL A 358 17.09 15.67 19.68
C VAL A 358 17.22 14.79 20.93
N SER A 359 17.27 13.46 20.77
CA SER A 359 17.52 12.53 21.87
C SER A 359 18.90 12.71 22.49
N VAL A 360 19.95 12.86 21.68
CA VAL A 360 21.32 13.08 22.17
C VAL A 360 21.44 14.42 22.90
N ILE A 361 20.86 15.49 22.34
CA ILE A 361 20.83 16.81 22.98
C ILE A 361 20.03 16.77 24.29
N THR A 362 18.90 16.07 24.31
CA THR A 362 18.07 15.91 25.51
C THR A 362 18.80 15.12 26.60
N ASP A 363 19.55 14.09 26.22
CA ASP A 363 20.36 13.28 27.14
C ASP A 363 21.58 14.06 27.67
N GLU A 364 22.21 14.90 26.85
CA GLU A 364 23.28 15.82 27.28
C GLU A 364 22.78 16.95 28.19
N ILE A 365 21.62 17.54 27.90
CA ILE A 365 20.96 18.54 28.76
C ILE A 365 20.58 17.91 30.10
N SER A 366 20.06 16.67 30.09
CA SER A 366 19.73 15.93 31.30
C SER A 366 20.98 15.63 32.14
N LYS A 367 22.11 15.30 31.51
CA LYS A 367 23.41 15.11 32.19
C LYS A 367 23.99 16.41 32.75
N LYS A 368 23.77 17.56 32.11
CA LYS A 368 24.20 18.88 32.60
C LYS A 368 23.33 19.42 33.75
N GLY A 369 22.11 18.90 33.93
CA GLY A 369 21.23 19.22 35.06
C GLY A 369 21.76 18.80 36.44
N THR A 370 22.81 17.96 36.49
CA THR A 370 23.38 17.42 37.74
C THR A 370 24.80 17.88 38.06
N SER A 371 25.41 18.78 37.29
CA SER A 371 26.76 19.27 37.59
C SER A 371 26.95 20.73 37.22
N ALA A 372 26.66 21.62 38.17
CA ALA A 372 27.13 22.99 38.14
C ALA A 372 28.62 23.02 38.51
N GLY A 373 29.49 23.27 37.53
CA GLY A 373 30.94 23.41 37.72
C GLY A 373 31.55 24.20 36.57
N SER A 374 32.13 25.35 36.93
CA SER A 374 32.71 26.38 36.07
C SER A 374 33.82 25.89 35.12
N GLY A 375 33.73 26.28 33.85
CA GLY A 375 34.87 26.33 32.92
C GLY A 375 34.57 25.69 31.55
N GLN A 376 33.98 26.44 30.62
CA GLN A 376 33.86 26.01 29.23
C GLN A 376 33.62 27.20 28.29
N LEU A 377 34.70 27.84 27.82
CA LEU A 377 34.67 28.72 26.65
C LEU A 377 35.18 27.99 25.37
N ASP A 378 35.94 26.90 25.51
CA ASP A 378 36.46 26.13 24.37
C ASP A 378 35.48 25.08 23.80
N SER A 379 34.52 24.60 24.60
CA SER A 379 33.53 23.60 24.16
C SER A 379 32.45 24.18 23.26
N ALA A 380 32.06 25.44 23.47
CA ALA A 380 31.05 26.11 22.64
C ALA A 380 31.55 26.36 21.21
N SER A 381 32.85 26.62 21.05
CA SER A 381 33.51 26.78 19.75
C SER A 381 33.52 25.49 18.93
N GLN A 382 33.82 24.35 19.57
CA GLN A 382 33.80 23.03 18.94
C GLN A 382 32.38 22.59 18.56
N GLN A 383 31.38 22.85 19.42
CA GLN A 383 29.98 22.58 19.11
C GLN A 383 29.48 23.43 17.94
N LEU A 384 29.81 24.73 17.91
CA LEU A 384 29.43 25.62 16.82
C LEU A 384 30.08 25.21 15.49
N SER A 385 31.35 24.76 15.53
CA SER A 385 32.05 24.28 14.33
C SER A 385 31.45 22.98 13.79
N SER A 386 31.01 22.07 14.67
CA SER A 386 30.31 20.85 14.24
C SER A 386 28.95 21.16 13.60
N VAL A 387 28.20 22.12 14.17
CA VAL A 387 26.91 22.57 13.61
C VAL A 387 27.11 23.26 12.26
N ILE A 388 28.14 24.10 12.12
CA ILE A 388 28.47 24.76 10.84
C ILE A 388 28.87 23.73 9.78
N ALA A 389 29.71 22.74 10.14
CA ALA A 389 30.11 21.68 9.22
C ALA A 389 28.90 20.84 8.76
N THR A 390 27.99 20.49 9.67
CA THR A 390 26.75 19.76 9.31
C THR A 390 25.78 20.58 8.47
N GLN A 391 25.68 21.90 8.69
CA GLN A 391 24.88 22.78 7.83
C GLN A 391 25.48 22.90 6.42
N GLN A 392 26.81 22.92 6.31
CA GLN A 392 27.51 22.91 5.02
C GLN A 392 27.30 21.60 4.27
N GLU A 393 27.30 20.46 4.96
CA GLU A 393 26.97 19.14 4.41
C GLU A 393 25.53 19.08 3.88
N LEU A 394 24.56 19.57 4.67
CA LEU A 394 23.15 19.65 4.27
C LEU A 394 22.95 20.54 3.05
N LEU A 395 23.61 21.70 2.99
CA LEU A 395 23.55 22.59 1.83
C LEU A 395 24.16 21.96 0.58
N ARG A 396 25.20 21.14 0.74
CA ARG A 396 25.81 20.40 -0.37
C ARG A 396 24.86 19.33 -0.91
N ASN A 397 24.25 18.53 -0.02
CA ASN A 397 23.27 17.52 -0.40
C ASN A 397 22.04 18.13 -1.09
N LEU A 398 21.56 19.29 -0.60
CA LEU A 398 20.46 20.01 -1.25
C LEU A 398 20.82 20.56 -2.63
N ASN A 399 22.07 21.00 -2.84
CA ASN A 399 22.54 21.44 -4.16
C ASN A 399 22.70 20.28 -5.15
N GLU A 400 23.12 19.10 -4.68
CA GLU A 400 23.18 17.88 -5.50
C GLU A 400 21.77 17.38 -5.88
N LEU A 401 20.81 17.44 -4.94
CA LEU A 401 19.39 17.18 -5.21
C LEU A 401 18.83 18.14 -6.27
N ARG A 402 19.14 19.44 -6.13
CA ARG A 402 18.75 20.46 -7.12
C ARG A 402 19.35 20.19 -8.49
N SER A 403 20.63 19.81 -8.59
CA SER A 403 21.25 19.54 -9.90
C SER A 403 20.66 18.29 -10.55
N SER A 404 20.44 17.23 -9.77
CA SER A 404 19.79 16.00 -10.23
C SER A 404 18.37 16.24 -10.75
N PHE A 405 17.61 17.08 -10.04
CA PHE A 405 16.28 17.50 -10.47
C PHE A 405 16.31 18.31 -11.77
N TYR A 406 17.28 19.20 -11.93
CA TYR A 406 17.43 20.03 -13.13
C TYR A 406 17.84 19.22 -14.37
N GLU A 407 18.71 18.22 -14.20
CA GLU A 407 19.07 17.28 -15.28
C GLU A 407 17.88 16.42 -15.70
N SER A 408 17.07 15.97 -14.74
CA SER A 408 15.87 15.18 -15.01
C SER A 408 14.80 15.98 -15.77
N LEU A 409 14.58 17.25 -15.39
CA LEU A 409 13.71 18.18 -16.13
C LEU A 409 14.20 18.42 -17.57
N LYS A 410 15.52 18.52 -17.77
CA LYS A 410 16.12 18.70 -19.09
C LYS A 410 15.95 17.45 -19.98
N GLN A 411 16.03 16.25 -19.40
CA GLN A 411 15.76 15.01 -20.12
C GLN A 411 14.28 14.90 -20.54
N ILE A 412 13.34 15.30 -19.68
CA ILE A 412 11.91 15.33 -20.01
C ILE A 412 11.62 16.30 -21.17
N GLY A 413 12.30 17.46 -21.21
CA GLY A 413 12.17 18.43 -22.33
C GLY A 413 12.76 17.96 -23.66
N SER A 414 13.71 17.01 -23.65
CA SER A 414 14.38 16.53 -24.86
C SER A 414 13.63 15.43 -25.63
N VAL A 415 12.57 14.84 -25.04
CA VAL A 415 11.76 13.78 -25.67
C VAL A 415 10.81 14.34 -26.75
N GLN A 416 10.64 15.66 -26.85
CA GLN A 416 9.62 16.30 -27.69
C GLN A 416 10.12 16.81 -29.05
N HIS A 417 11.32 16.42 -29.50
CA HIS A 417 11.88 16.84 -30.80
C HIS A 417 12.09 15.73 -31.84
N GLN A 418 11.51 14.55 -31.62
CA GLN A 418 11.33 13.53 -32.67
C GLN A 418 9.91 12.98 -32.64
N GLY A 419 8.98 13.70 -33.27
CA GLY A 419 7.60 13.25 -33.42
C GLY A 419 6.83 14.21 -34.31
N ASN A 420 6.51 13.75 -35.51
CA ASN A 420 5.97 14.51 -36.62
C ASN A 420 4.57 15.11 -36.32
N ALA A 421 4.24 16.19 -37.02
CA ALA A 421 3.05 17.02 -36.83
C ALA A 421 1.71 16.29 -37.08
N GLY A 422 0.72 16.53 -36.20
CA GLY A 422 -0.70 16.34 -36.50
C GLY A 422 -1.61 16.23 -35.27
N GLY A 423 -2.62 17.12 -35.17
CA GLY A 423 -3.89 16.81 -34.50
C GLY A 423 -4.17 17.44 -33.12
N ALA A 424 -4.81 18.62 -33.13
CA ALA A 424 -5.84 19.10 -32.20
C ALA A 424 -5.97 18.47 -30.78
N GLY A 425 -4.99 18.68 -29.91
CA GLY A 425 -5.10 18.48 -28.45
C GLY A 425 -4.05 19.24 -27.64
N THR A 426 -3.21 20.01 -28.33
CA THR A 426 -1.96 20.57 -27.79
C THR A 426 -2.16 21.81 -26.91
N TYR A 427 -3.29 22.52 -27.00
CA TYR A 427 -3.46 23.78 -26.26
C TYR A 427 -3.67 23.60 -24.75
N GLU A 428 -4.46 22.60 -24.30
CA GLU A 428 -4.69 22.37 -22.85
C GLU A 428 -3.45 21.82 -22.13
N THR A 429 -2.69 20.94 -22.79
CA THR A 429 -1.46 20.37 -22.21
C THR A 429 -0.35 21.42 -22.12
N ILE A 430 -0.25 22.33 -23.10
CA ILE A 430 0.70 23.45 -23.07
C ILE A 430 0.35 24.45 -21.95
N GLN A 431 -0.94 24.65 -21.67
CA GLN A 431 -1.40 25.55 -20.61
C GLN A 431 -1.06 24.99 -19.22
N HIS A 432 -1.30 23.70 -18.98
CA HIS A 432 -0.91 23.03 -17.75
C HIS A 432 0.60 23.06 -17.49
N PHE A 433 1.43 22.92 -18.53
CA PHE A 433 2.89 23.04 -18.39
C PHE A 433 3.36 24.46 -18.08
N ASN A 434 2.69 25.47 -18.66
CA ASN A 434 2.98 26.86 -18.34
C ASN A 434 2.58 27.22 -16.91
N ASP A 435 1.44 26.71 -16.43
CA ASP A 435 1.00 26.92 -15.04
C ASP A 435 1.93 26.22 -14.03
N ILE A 436 2.40 25.01 -14.33
CA ILE A 436 3.40 24.31 -13.50
C ILE A 436 4.71 25.09 -13.47
N LYS A 437 5.16 25.60 -14.62
CA LYS A 437 6.37 26.43 -14.72
C LYS A 437 6.23 27.72 -13.91
N GLU A 438 5.08 28.36 -13.94
CA GLU A 438 4.81 29.60 -13.20
C GLU A 438 4.77 29.37 -11.68
N ASN A 439 4.16 28.27 -11.24
CA ASN A 439 4.18 27.84 -9.85
C ASN A 439 5.60 27.52 -9.37
N LEU A 440 6.41 26.88 -10.20
CA LEU A 440 7.82 26.56 -9.90
C LEU A 440 8.69 27.82 -9.81
N HIS A 441 8.41 28.83 -10.63
CA HIS A 441 9.07 30.13 -10.55
C HIS A 441 8.69 30.90 -9.26
N THR A 442 7.45 30.73 -8.78
CA THR A 442 7.01 31.29 -7.50
C THR A 442 7.72 30.63 -6.32
N VAL A 443 7.79 29.29 -6.31
CA VAL A 443 8.55 28.54 -5.30
C VAL A 443 10.04 28.90 -5.31
N LYS A 444 10.64 29.06 -6.50
CA LYS A 444 12.03 29.55 -6.64
C LYS A 444 12.22 30.91 -5.98
N ARG A 445 11.30 31.85 -6.21
CA ARG A 445 11.36 33.21 -5.66
C ARG A 445 11.23 33.18 -4.14
N ASP A 446 10.33 32.37 -3.59
CA ASP A 446 10.14 32.22 -2.14
C ASP A 446 11.37 31.61 -1.46
N VAL A 447 12.00 30.62 -2.10
CA VAL A 447 13.26 30.02 -1.65
C VAL A 447 14.42 31.01 -1.72
N GLU A 448 14.52 31.82 -2.78
CA GLU A 448 15.52 32.90 -2.88
C GLU A 448 15.34 33.96 -1.80
N HIS A 449 14.10 34.31 -1.44
CA HIS A 449 13.77 35.21 -0.34
C HIS A 449 14.12 34.64 1.04
N LEU A 450 13.93 33.34 1.26
CA LEU A 450 14.34 32.63 2.48
C LEU A 450 15.87 32.57 2.63
N VAL A 451 16.58 32.39 1.52
CA VAL A 451 18.06 32.32 1.50
C VAL A 451 18.68 33.71 1.72
N GLN A 452 18.13 34.78 1.13
CA GLN A 452 18.67 36.14 1.31
C GLN A 452 18.42 36.69 2.73
N ARG A 453 17.33 36.30 3.39
CA ARG A 453 17.02 36.75 4.76
C ARG A 453 17.99 36.20 5.81
N ASN A 454 18.69 35.10 5.52
CA ASN A 454 19.63 34.46 6.43
C ASN A 454 21.09 34.94 6.30
N VAL A 455 21.41 35.82 5.34
CA VAL A 455 22.80 36.24 5.05
C VAL A 455 23.13 37.65 5.56
N GLN A 456 22.16 38.42 6.07
CA GLN A 456 22.42 39.77 6.61
C GLN A 456 22.27 39.83 8.14
N ASN A 457 23.44 39.76 8.79
CA ASN A 457 23.81 40.20 10.15
C ASN A 457 23.19 39.49 11.39
N PRO A 458 24.04 38.94 12.28
CA PRO A 458 23.69 38.62 13.67
C PRO A 458 24.12 39.77 14.59
N GLY A 459 23.17 40.43 15.26
CA GLY A 459 23.46 41.37 16.35
C GLY A 459 22.49 42.54 16.45
N ASP A 460 21.81 42.63 17.59
CA ASP A 460 20.98 43.75 18.08
C ASP A 460 19.76 44.17 17.26
N LYS A 461 18.61 43.63 17.68
CA LYS A 461 17.49 44.37 18.30
C LYS A 461 16.32 43.42 18.50
N VAL A 462 15.67 43.49 19.66
CA VAL A 462 14.35 42.90 19.88
C VAL A 462 13.40 43.53 18.87
N VAL A 463 13.13 42.82 17.77
CA VAL A 463 12.12 43.21 16.79
C VAL A 463 10.77 42.82 17.37
N LYS A 464 10.05 43.80 17.94
CA LYS A 464 8.60 43.71 18.11
C LYS A 464 8.00 43.34 16.76
N CYS A 465 7.13 42.33 16.74
CA CYS A 465 6.41 41.93 15.55
C CYS A 465 5.74 43.16 14.91
N PRO A 466 5.88 43.39 13.60
CA PRO A 466 5.09 44.39 12.90
C PRO A 466 3.61 44.06 13.08
N GLU A 467 2.79 45.06 13.46
CA GLU A 467 1.34 44.88 13.49
C GLU A 467 0.85 44.42 12.12
N LEU A 468 0.11 43.31 12.12
CA LEU A 468 -0.51 42.74 10.95
C LEU A 468 -1.39 43.81 10.27
N PRO A 469 -1.23 44.06 8.95
CA PRO A 469 -2.21 44.87 8.24
C PRO A 469 -3.59 44.19 8.35
N PRO A 470 -4.67 44.95 8.58
CA PRO A 470 -5.99 44.36 8.72
C PRO A 470 -6.33 43.57 7.46
N MET A 471 -6.67 42.30 7.64
CA MET A 471 -7.08 41.40 6.57
C MET A 471 -8.21 42.06 5.77
N PRO A 472 -8.16 42.09 4.43
CA PRO A 472 -9.30 42.54 3.66
C PRO A 472 -10.47 41.62 3.99
N SER A 473 -11.58 42.20 4.43
CA SER A 473 -12.78 41.46 4.82
C SER A 473 -13.30 40.71 3.59
N CYS A 474 -13.11 39.39 3.55
CA CYS A 474 -13.51 38.55 2.41
C CYS A 474 -15.04 38.54 2.15
N LEU A 475 -15.83 39.18 3.01
CA LEU A 475 -17.21 39.58 2.78
C LEU A 475 -17.55 40.69 3.79
N SER A 476 -18.04 41.85 3.33
CA SER A 476 -18.49 42.90 4.25
C SER A 476 -19.69 42.40 5.06
N THR A 477 -19.75 42.74 6.35
CA THR A 477 -20.86 42.39 7.27
C THR A 477 -22.22 42.78 6.70
N VAL A 478 -22.25 43.86 5.90
CA VAL A 478 -23.44 44.33 5.18
C VAL A 478 -23.85 43.34 4.08
N HIS A 479 -22.89 42.81 3.31
CA HIS A 479 -23.17 41.84 2.25
C HIS A 479 -23.63 40.50 2.84
N PHE A 480 -23.04 40.07 3.96
CA PHE A 480 -23.50 38.89 4.69
C PHE A 480 -24.94 39.06 5.21
N ALA A 481 -25.24 40.21 5.83
CA ALA A 481 -26.59 40.49 6.33
C ALA A 481 -27.64 40.55 5.21
N ILE A 482 -27.30 41.15 4.07
CA ILE A 482 -28.18 41.17 2.88
C ILE A 482 -28.45 39.73 2.41
N PHE A 483 -27.42 38.89 2.34
CA PHE A 483 -27.57 37.50 1.89
C PHE A 483 -28.47 36.69 2.83
N VAL A 484 -28.30 36.85 4.15
CA VAL A 484 -29.14 36.20 5.17
C VAL A 484 -30.59 36.68 5.07
N VAL A 485 -30.84 37.98 4.87
CA VAL A 485 -32.21 38.51 4.70
C VAL A 485 -32.85 37.94 3.44
N ILE A 486 -32.14 37.93 2.31
CA ILE A 486 -32.65 37.36 1.04
C ILE A 486 -32.96 35.87 1.21
N GLN A 487 -32.06 35.10 1.81
CA GLN A 487 -32.24 33.67 2.05
C GLN A 487 -33.44 33.41 2.98
N THR A 488 -33.63 34.24 4.01
CA THR A 488 -34.76 34.14 4.93
C THR A 488 -36.09 34.44 4.23
N VAL A 489 -36.14 35.49 3.39
CA VAL A 489 -37.34 35.83 2.61
C VAL A 489 -37.67 34.71 1.62
N LEU A 490 -36.69 34.17 0.90
CA LEU A 490 -36.90 33.04 -0.02
C LEU A 490 -37.42 31.80 0.70
N PHE A 491 -36.90 31.52 1.89
CA PHE A 491 -37.36 30.39 2.71
C PHE A 491 -38.81 30.58 3.19
N PHE A 492 -39.18 31.79 3.64
CA PHE A 492 -40.57 32.09 4.00
C PHE A 492 -41.51 32.03 2.79
N CYS A 493 -41.12 32.56 1.64
CA CYS A 493 -41.89 32.44 0.40
C CYS A 493 -42.10 30.97 0.00
N TYR A 494 -41.06 30.14 0.14
CA TYR A 494 -41.16 28.70 -0.14
C TYR A 494 -42.12 27.99 0.83
N ILE A 495 -42.05 28.28 2.13
CA ILE A 495 -42.99 27.72 3.12
C ILE A 495 -44.43 28.16 2.83
N MET A 496 -44.65 29.43 2.49
CA MET A 496 -45.98 29.93 2.14
C MET A 496 -46.52 29.27 0.87
N TYR A 497 -45.68 29.11 -0.16
CA TYR A 497 -46.04 28.41 -1.39
C TYR A 497 -46.41 26.95 -1.13
N LYS A 498 -45.59 26.24 -0.34
CA LYS A 498 -45.85 24.85 0.04
C LYS A 498 -47.14 24.72 0.87
N SER A 499 -47.34 25.61 1.84
CA SER A 499 -48.56 25.67 2.67
C SER A 499 -49.81 25.94 1.82
N GLN A 500 -49.72 26.84 0.82
CA GLN A 500 -50.81 27.06 -0.12
C GLN A 500 -51.10 25.83 -0.98
N GLN A 501 -50.09 25.11 -1.46
CA GLN A 501 -50.30 23.86 -2.19
C GLN A 501 -50.93 22.77 -1.33
N GLU A 502 -50.49 22.62 -0.07
CA GLU A 502 -51.09 21.67 0.88
C GLU A 502 -52.54 22.05 1.23
N ALA A 503 -52.84 23.34 1.37
CA ALA A 503 -54.20 23.83 1.59
C ALA A 503 -55.10 23.67 0.35
N ALA A 504 -54.54 23.80 -0.87
CA ALA A 504 -55.24 23.54 -2.11
C ALA A 504 -55.52 22.04 -2.31
N ALA A 505 -54.57 21.16 -1.96
CA ALA A 505 -54.72 19.72 -2.03
C ALA A 505 -55.80 19.20 -1.05
N LYS A 506 -55.97 19.83 0.12
CA LYS A 506 -57.02 19.49 1.09
C LYS A 506 -58.44 19.90 0.67
N LYS A 507 -58.63 20.73 -0.37
CA LYS A 507 -59.96 21.07 -0.91
C LYS A 507 -60.50 20.03 -1.91
N PHE A 508 -59.72 19.00 -2.23
CA PHE A 508 -60.10 17.92 -3.15
C PHE A 508 -60.31 16.55 -2.47
N PHE A 509 -60.38 16.52 -1.14
CA PHE A 509 -60.80 15.35 -0.35
C PHE A 509 -62.09 15.64 0.42
#